data_AF-A0A355WF95-F1
#
_entry.id   AF-A0A355WF95-F1
#
_cell.length_a   1.000
_cell.length_b   1.000
_cell.length_c   1.000
_cell.angle_alpha   90.00
_cell.angle_beta   90.00
_cell.angle_gamma   90.00
#
_symmetry.space_group_name_H-M   'P 1'
#
loop_
_entity.id
_entity.type
_entity.pdbx_description
1 polymer ?
#
loop_
_entity_poly.entity_id
_entity_poly.type
_entity_poly.pdbx_seq_one_letter_code
_entity_poly.pdbx_strand_id
1 'polypeptide(L)'
;MSIKYNELFKEILLAYDQGKLEDKVNEILSDRDTDKNRLANIISSLCGVDLKYTENFSKDLTEALKTYKVSNRAVSKIDECKGCSLIEGKTICQNACPFDAIVLNGKNKNSSINKDKCIECGLCIEACPEENIISNVQFLPIFNLIKSNKTVVAAVAPSIEGQFGKKASLSKLRCAFKKIGFSDMVEVAFFADMLTLREAVEFNELVEAEDDFMLSSCCCPIWFGMLKKIYSDLVPHLSPSVSPMIAAGRVLKKLNPECKVVFIGPCIAKKGEIKNPDVEGAVDFVLTFQELKDIFDAFNINVEELPEDHSLEYASREGRLYGRTGGVSISVNEAVTRLFPDKAKLFTSTQSNGIIECKKLLESAKEGKVDARFIEGMGCIGGCVGGPKAIISKEEGRERLNSLAESSKIKISLDSDVMYTILKKLGINSAADFKGEKAEIFERKL
;
A
#
# COMPACT_ATOMS: atom_id res chain seq x y z
N MET A 1 6.90 8.40 10.42
CA MET A 1 7.90 7.60 11.17
C MET A 1 7.62 7.75 12.67
N SER A 2 8.41 7.15 13.59
CA SER A 2 8.35 7.59 15.00
C SER A 2 8.79 9.07 15.05
N ILE A 3 8.15 9.89 15.89
CA ILE A 3 8.46 11.31 16.05
C ILE A 3 9.97 11.52 16.27
N LYS A 4 10.62 10.59 16.97
CA LYS A 4 12.06 10.61 17.25
C LYS A 4 12.94 10.56 16.00
N TYR A 5 12.51 9.86 14.94
CA TYR A 5 13.29 9.71 13.71
C TYR A 5 12.93 10.75 12.64
N ASN A 6 11.88 11.54 12.85
CA ASN A 6 11.45 12.54 11.88
C ASN A 6 12.50 13.64 11.67
N GLU A 7 13.05 14.19 12.76
CA GLU A 7 14.09 15.23 12.67
C GLU A 7 15.37 14.68 12.04
N LEU A 8 15.78 13.46 12.44
CA LEU A 8 16.92 12.78 11.82
C LEU A 8 16.71 12.57 10.31
N PHE A 9 15.51 12.15 9.88
CA PHE A 9 15.19 12.01 8.46
C PHE A 9 15.25 13.34 7.72
N LYS A 10 14.71 14.41 8.30
CA LYS A 10 14.78 15.76 7.71
C LYS A 10 16.22 16.23 7.53
N GLU A 11 17.05 16.09 8.56
CA GLU A 11 18.47 16.45 8.49
C GLU A 11 19.22 15.68 7.39
N ILE A 12 18.99 14.36 7.31
CA ILE A 12 19.57 13.50 6.27
C ILE A 12 19.09 13.94 4.88
N LEU A 13 17.80 14.18 4.70
CA LEU A 13 17.23 14.56 3.41
C LEU A 13 17.75 15.93 2.93
N LEU A 14 17.80 16.91 3.82
CA LEU A 14 18.34 18.24 3.48
C LEU A 14 19.84 18.19 3.19
N ALA A 15 20.60 17.42 3.97
CA ALA A 15 22.02 17.20 3.68
C ALA A 15 22.22 16.49 2.34
N TYR A 16 21.33 15.55 2.00
CA TYR A 16 21.37 14.85 0.72
C TYR A 16 21.12 15.78 -0.47
N ASP A 17 20.07 16.62 -0.41
CA ASP A 17 19.77 17.60 -1.47
C ASP A 17 20.91 18.62 -1.65
N GLN A 18 21.61 18.96 -0.56
CA GLN A 18 22.77 19.87 -0.58
C GLN A 18 24.10 19.21 -0.97
N GLY A 19 24.13 17.89 -1.22
CA GLY A 19 25.36 17.14 -1.52
C GLY A 19 26.32 16.99 -0.34
N LYS A 20 25.82 17.11 0.90
CA LYS A 20 26.59 17.07 2.16
C LYS A 20 26.24 15.86 3.04
N LEU A 21 25.71 14.79 2.45
CA LEU A 21 25.26 13.61 3.19
C LEU A 21 26.38 12.99 4.02
N GLU A 22 27.58 12.80 3.43
CA GLU A 22 28.71 12.16 4.12
C GLU A 22 29.11 12.92 5.38
N ASP A 23 29.27 14.25 5.27
CA ASP A 23 29.62 15.12 6.39
C ASP A 23 28.59 15.07 7.51
N LYS A 24 27.30 15.18 7.16
CA LYS A 24 26.21 15.16 8.14
C LYS A 24 26.11 13.80 8.85
N VAL A 25 26.28 12.69 8.13
CA VAL A 25 26.26 11.35 8.75
C VAL A 25 27.46 11.16 9.69
N ASN A 26 28.64 11.68 9.32
CA ASN A 26 29.82 11.66 10.19
C ASN A 26 29.60 12.50 11.46
N GLU A 27 29.01 13.70 11.33
CA GLU A 27 28.61 14.55 12.45
C GLU A 27 27.68 13.79 13.41
N ILE A 28 26.61 13.20 12.89
CA ILE A 28 25.63 12.42 13.67
C ILE A 28 26.27 11.22 14.39
N LEU A 29 27.18 10.50 13.73
CA LEU A 29 27.87 9.34 14.32
C LEU A 29 29.03 9.70 15.26
N SER A 30 29.44 10.97 15.31
CA SER A 30 30.53 11.44 16.17
C SER A 30 30.11 11.66 17.62
N ASP A 31 28.79 11.69 17.89
CA ASP A 31 28.25 11.82 19.23
C ASP A 31 28.69 10.63 20.12
N ARG A 32 29.29 10.95 21.27
CA ARG A 32 29.94 9.98 22.16
C ARG A 32 28.96 9.15 23.00
N ASP A 33 27.72 9.63 23.18
CA ASP A 33 26.73 8.99 24.04
C ASP A 33 25.78 8.05 23.29
N THR A 34 25.97 7.86 21.98
CA THR A 34 25.05 7.08 21.14
C THR A 34 25.62 5.75 20.67
N ASP A 35 24.82 4.69 20.72
CA ASP A 35 25.15 3.39 20.12
C ASP A 35 25.23 3.52 18.59
N LYS A 36 26.46 3.54 18.07
CA LYS A 36 26.75 3.72 16.65
C LYS A 36 26.16 2.61 15.77
N ASN A 37 26.06 1.38 16.27
CA ASN A 37 25.49 0.28 15.51
C ASN A 37 23.99 0.49 15.33
N ARG A 38 23.29 0.83 16.42
CA ARG A 38 21.86 1.13 16.37
C ARG A 38 21.59 2.33 15.47
N LEU A 39 22.37 3.41 15.62
CA LEU A 39 22.20 4.63 14.83
C LEU A 39 22.46 4.40 13.34
N ALA A 40 23.50 3.66 12.99
CA ALA A 40 23.76 3.27 11.60
C ALA A 40 22.60 2.46 11.01
N ASN A 41 22.05 1.48 11.73
CA ASN A 41 20.90 0.71 11.27
C ASN A 41 19.65 1.58 11.03
N ILE A 42 19.44 2.59 11.90
CA ILE A 42 18.36 3.57 11.73
C ILE A 42 18.61 4.41 10.46
N ILE A 43 19.80 5.00 10.31
CA ILE A 43 20.17 5.81 9.14
C ILE A 43 20.03 5.01 7.85
N SER A 44 20.53 3.77 7.82
CA SER A 44 20.37 2.85 6.68
C SER A 44 18.91 2.67 6.31
N SER A 45 18.05 2.42 7.29
CA SER A 45 16.62 2.21 7.06
C SER A 45 15.90 3.47 6.59
N LEU A 46 16.28 4.65 7.12
CA LEU A 46 15.77 5.97 6.68
C LEU A 46 16.22 6.33 5.26
N CYS A 47 17.39 5.83 4.85
CA CYS A 47 17.90 5.97 3.49
C CYS A 47 17.39 4.86 2.55
N GLY A 48 16.66 3.87 3.09
CA GLY A 48 16.10 2.76 2.32
C GLY A 48 17.10 1.71 1.89
N VAL A 49 18.27 1.64 2.53
CA VAL A 49 19.36 0.67 2.28
C VAL A 49 19.52 -0.29 3.47
N ASP A 50 20.25 -1.39 3.27
CA ASP A 50 20.56 -2.38 4.33
C ASP A 50 22.08 -2.42 4.56
N LEU A 51 22.60 -1.43 5.29
CA LEU A 51 24.01 -1.33 5.65
C LEU A 51 24.19 -1.42 7.16
N LYS A 52 25.26 -2.11 7.57
CA LYS A 52 25.73 -2.18 8.95
C LYS A 52 26.80 -1.14 9.20
N TYR A 53 26.98 -0.75 10.45
CA TYR A 53 28.05 0.16 10.84
C TYR A 53 29.44 -0.39 10.46
N THR A 54 30.23 0.47 9.82
CA THR A 54 31.66 0.29 9.53
C THR A 54 32.35 1.63 9.80
N GLU A 55 33.68 1.67 9.86
CA GLU A 55 34.41 2.94 9.96
C GLU A 55 34.19 3.84 8.72
N ASN A 56 33.82 3.26 7.57
CA ASN A 56 33.54 3.95 6.31
C ASN A 56 32.04 4.10 6.01
N PHE A 57 31.17 3.94 7.02
CA PHE A 57 29.72 3.84 6.84
C PHE A 57 29.11 4.96 5.99
N SER A 58 29.55 6.22 6.18
CA SER A 58 29.03 7.38 5.45
C SER A 58 29.34 7.33 3.94
N LYS A 59 30.50 6.80 3.56
CA LYS A 59 30.88 6.55 2.16
C LYS A 59 30.10 5.38 1.58
N ASP A 60 30.02 4.27 2.32
CA ASP A 60 29.28 3.08 1.92
C ASP A 60 27.80 3.42 1.67
N LEU A 61 27.21 4.27 2.52
CA LEU A 61 25.85 4.77 2.39
C LEU A 61 25.66 5.60 1.12
N THR A 62 26.56 6.54 0.86
CA THR A 62 26.49 7.39 -0.34
C THR A 62 26.62 6.57 -1.62
N GLU A 63 27.50 5.55 -1.63
CA GLU A 63 27.65 4.65 -2.76
C GLU A 63 26.41 3.76 -2.96
N ALA A 64 25.86 3.21 -1.87
CA ALA A 64 24.64 2.40 -1.93
C ALA A 64 23.43 3.18 -2.48
N LEU A 65 23.35 4.49 -2.21
CA LEU A 65 22.31 5.37 -2.77
C LEU A 65 22.50 5.65 -4.26
N LYS A 66 23.73 5.64 -4.78
CA LYS A 66 24.01 5.79 -6.22
C LYS A 66 23.69 4.51 -6.99
N THR A 67 24.07 3.36 -6.45
CA THR A 67 23.84 2.05 -7.07
C THR A 67 22.49 1.46 -6.66
N TYR A 68 21.58 2.28 -6.14
CA TYR A 68 20.42 1.84 -5.38
C TYR A 68 19.64 0.75 -6.10
N LYS A 69 19.66 -0.45 -5.50
CA LYS A 69 18.67 -1.48 -5.74
C LYS A 69 17.69 -1.43 -4.58
N VAL A 70 16.40 -1.48 -4.89
CA VAL A 70 15.32 -1.50 -3.90
C VAL A 70 15.70 -2.44 -2.76
N SER A 71 15.80 -1.91 -1.54
CA SER A 71 16.11 -2.75 -0.38
C SER A 71 15.12 -3.91 -0.33
N ASN A 72 15.66 -5.11 -0.16
CA ASN A 72 14.87 -6.33 -0.15
C ASN A 72 13.85 -6.36 0.99
N ARG A 73 13.94 -5.47 1.99
CA ARG A 73 13.07 -5.51 3.18
C ARG A 73 12.28 -4.22 3.37
N ALA A 74 10.99 -4.36 3.64
CA ALA A 74 10.17 -3.22 4.06
C ALA A 74 10.07 -3.12 5.59
N VAL A 75 10.28 -4.23 6.29
CA VAL A 75 10.25 -4.33 7.76
C VAL A 75 11.55 -4.95 8.24
N SER A 76 12.26 -4.25 9.13
CA SER A 76 13.60 -4.59 9.57
C SER A 76 13.70 -4.57 11.10
N LYS A 77 14.37 -5.58 11.67
CA LYS A 77 14.78 -5.62 13.09
C LYS A 77 16.15 -4.94 13.19
N ILE A 78 16.25 -3.85 13.93
CA ILE A 78 17.44 -2.99 13.98
C ILE A 78 18.28 -3.14 15.26
N ASP A 79 17.72 -3.77 16.29
CA ASP A 79 18.39 -3.96 17.58
C ASP A 79 17.81 -5.15 18.35
N GLU A 80 18.55 -5.63 19.35
CA GLU A 80 18.14 -6.70 20.25
C GLU A 80 17.05 -6.27 21.24
N CYS A 81 16.21 -7.19 21.70
CA CYS A 81 15.19 -6.93 22.71
C CYS A 81 15.81 -6.90 24.12
N LYS A 82 15.64 -5.80 24.87
CA LYS A 82 16.18 -5.67 26.25
C LYS A 82 15.11 -5.98 27.30
N GLY A 83 14.57 -7.21 27.27
CA GLY A 83 13.64 -7.70 28.30
C GLY A 83 12.16 -7.44 27.99
N CYS A 84 11.72 -7.71 26.76
CA CYS A 84 10.34 -7.51 26.31
C CYS A 84 9.31 -8.30 27.13
N SER A 85 8.23 -7.64 27.53
CA SER A 85 7.10 -8.24 28.24
C SER A 85 6.46 -9.39 27.46
N LEU A 86 6.07 -10.43 28.18
CA LEU A 86 5.37 -11.59 27.62
C LEU A 86 3.89 -11.52 28.02
N ILE A 87 3.01 -11.76 27.05
CA ILE A 87 1.58 -11.95 27.23
C ILE A 87 1.30 -13.38 26.78
N GLU A 88 0.84 -14.22 27.70
CA GLU A 88 0.56 -15.65 27.43
C GLU A 88 1.77 -16.41 26.84
N GLY A 89 2.98 -16.10 27.34
CA GLY A 89 4.22 -16.75 26.92
C GLY A 89 4.79 -16.28 25.57
N LYS A 90 4.14 -15.34 24.89
CA LYS A 90 4.60 -14.71 23.64
C LYS A 90 4.92 -13.23 23.84
N THR A 91 5.88 -12.70 23.07
CA THR A 91 6.13 -11.25 23.05
C THR A 91 4.97 -10.50 22.38
N ILE A 92 4.84 -9.20 22.65
CA ILE A 92 3.80 -8.34 22.06
C ILE A 92 3.85 -8.38 20.52
N CYS A 93 5.04 -8.31 19.93
CA CYS A 93 5.22 -8.37 18.48
C CYS A 93 4.91 -9.76 17.88
N GLN A 94 5.09 -10.85 18.64
CA GLN A 94 4.64 -12.18 18.23
C GLN A 94 3.11 -12.26 18.20
N ASN A 95 2.44 -11.79 19.25
CA ASN A 95 0.98 -11.78 19.31
C ASN A 95 0.35 -10.91 18.23
N ALA A 96 1.01 -9.83 17.83
CA ALA A 96 0.57 -8.96 16.75
C ALA A 96 0.74 -9.56 15.35
N CYS A 97 1.56 -10.61 15.16
CA CYS A 97 1.86 -11.18 13.85
C CYS A 97 0.85 -12.27 13.48
N PRO A 98 -0.03 -12.07 12.47
CA PRO A 98 -1.02 -13.09 12.11
C PRO A 98 -0.44 -14.29 11.36
N PHE A 99 0.83 -14.24 10.96
CA PHE A 99 1.54 -15.26 10.18
C PHE A 99 2.56 -16.06 11.00
N ASP A 100 2.62 -15.84 12.32
CA ASP A 100 3.64 -16.43 13.21
C ASP A 100 5.07 -16.27 12.66
N ALA A 101 5.35 -15.11 12.06
CA ALA A 101 6.63 -14.81 11.44
C ALA A 101 7.67 -14.29 12.44
N ILE A 102 7.28 -13.95 13.67
CA ILE A 102 8.22 -13.53 14.71
C ILE A 102 8.62 -14.75 15.57
N VAL A 103 9.91 -15.06 15.59
CA VAL A 103 10.50 -16.21 16.29
C VAL A 103 11.45 -15.75 17.39
N LEU A 104 11.41 -16.43 18.54
CA LEU A 104 12.32 -16.16 19.67
C LEU A 104 13.54 -17.07 19.60
N ASN A 105 14.72 -16.47 19.63
CA ASN A 105 15.98 -17.21 19.63
C ASN A 105 16.46 -17.41 21.09
N GLY A 106 16.23 -18.62 21.63
CA GLY A 106 16.90 -19.13 22.84
C GLY A 106 16.83 -18.27 24.10
N LYS A 107 17.85 -18.44 24.98
CA LYS A 107 17.90 -17.97 26.38
C LYS A 107 17.72 -16.46 26.58
N ASN A 108 17.99 -15.64 25.56
CA ASN A 108 17.98 -14.17 25.68
C ASN A 108 16.65 -13.53 25.23
N LYS A 109 15.64 -14.32 24.85
CA LYS A 109 14.31 -13.84 24.43
C LYS A 109 14.36 -12.77 23.31
N ASN A 110 15.40 -12.79 22.48
CA ASN A 110 15.53 -11.87 21.36
C ASN A 110 14.66 -12.34 20.19
N SER A 111 13.88 -11.44 19.60
CA SER A 111 13.00 -11.76 18.49
C SER A 111 13.70 -11.58 17.14
N SER A 112 13.39 -12.47 16.19
CA SER A 112 13.81 -12.39 14.80
C SER A 112 12.63 -12.61 13.87
N ILE A 113 12.76 -12.16 12.62
CA ILE A 113 11.70 -12.25 11.61
C ILE A 113 12.01 -13.41 10.66
N ASN A 114 11.17 -14.44 10.66
CA ASN A 114 11.18 -15.50 9.66
C ASN A 114 10.70 -14.93 8.32
N LYS A 115 11.60 -14.93 7.33
CA LYS A 115 11.38 -14.30 6.03
C LYS A 115 10.34 -15.03 5.19
N ASP A 116 10.32 -16.36 5.26
CA ASP A 116 9.43 -17.17 4.44
C ASP A 116 7.97 -17.02 4.86
N LYS A 117 7.73 -16.74 6.14
CA LYS A 117 6.39 -16.48 6.69
C LYS A 117 5.95 -15.02 6.58
N CYS A 118 6.88 -14.06 6.70
CA CYS A 118 6.58 -12.64 6.75
C CYS A 118 6.07 -12.11 5.41
N ILE A 119 4.98 -11.34 5.43
CA ILE A 119 4.49 -10.57 4.27
C ILE A 119 4.79 -9.06 4.37
N GLU A 120 5.65 -8.68 5.32
CA GLU A 120 6.06 -7.30 5.57
C GLU A 120 4.91 -6.32 5.91
N CYS A 121 3.87 -6.78 6.61
CA CYS A 121 2.69 -5.97 6.92
C CYS A 121 2.91 -4.82 7.92
N GLY A 122 3.99 -4.88 8.71
CA GLY A 122 4.36 -3.82 9.66
C GLY A 122 3.59 -3.83 11.00
N LEU A 123 2.69 -4.78 11.26
CA LEU A 123 1.96 -4.86 12.55
C LEU A 123 2.89 -5.00 13.75
N CYS A 124 4.03 -5.67 13.58
CA CYS A 124 5.05 -5.80 14.62
C CYS A 124 5.79 -4.50 14.93
N ILE A 125 5.78 -3.52 14.01
CA ILE A 125 6.35 -2.17 14.23
C ILE A 125 5.47 -1.44 15.25
N GLU A 126 4.16 -1.37 14.99
CA GLU A 126 3.20 -0.71 15.90
C GLU A 126 3.15 -1.37 17.28
N ALA A 127 3.40 -2.68 17.34
CA ALA A 127 3.37 -3.46 18.57
C ALA A 127 4.66 -3.39 19.40
N CYS A 128 5.77 -2.87 18.86
CA CYS A 128 7.07 -2.90 19.53
C CYS A 128 7.30 -1.63 20.37
N PRO A 129 7.23 -1.70 21.71
CA PRO A 129 7.41 -0.52 22.56
C PRO A 129 8.85 0.02 22.58
N GLU A 130 9.83 -0.80 22.22
CA GLU A 130 11.25 -0.41 22.16
C GLU A 130 11.68 0.11 20.78
N GLU A 131 10.76 0.15 19.80
CA GLU A 131 11.03 0.55 18.41
C GLU A 131 12.20 -0.22 17.76
N ASN A 132 12.43 -1.46 18.18
CA ASN A 132 13.50 -2.28 17.62
C ASN A 132 13.15 -2.85 16.23
N ILE A 133 11.91 -2.65 15.78
CA ILE A 133 11.45 -3.03 14.44
C ILE A 133 10.97 -1.75 13.76
N ILE A 134 11.50 -1.46 12.57
CA ILE A 134 11.15 -0.25 11.82
C ILE A 134 10.83 -0.58 10.36
N SER A 135 10.18 0.37 9.68
CA SER A 135 9.94 0.30 8.25
C SER A 135 10.99 1.09 7.48
N ASN A 136 11.47 0.54 6.37
CA ASN A 136 12.43 1.22 5.50
C ASN A 136 11.74 2.36 4.72
N VAL A 137 12.38 3.52 4.64
CA VAL A 137 11.89 4.70 3.91
C VAL A 137 12.55 4.74 2.54
N GLN A 138 11.78 4.98 1.49
CA GLN A 138 12.27 4.88 0.10
C GLN A 138 12.39 6.24 -0.60
N PHE A 139 12.42 7.35 0.15
CA PHE A 139 12.33 8.68 -0.48
C PHE A 139 13.62 9.15 -1.14
N LEU A 140 14.80 8.95 -0.55
CA LEU A 140 16.07 9.36 -1.18
C LEU A 140 16.27 8.79 -2.60
N PRO A 141 16.03 7.50 -2.88
CA PRO A 141 16.13 7.00 -4.25
C PRO A 141 15.02 7.56 -5.17
N ILE A 142 13.81 7.81 -4.66
CA ILE A 142 12.76 8.50 -5.42
C ILE A 142 13.20 9.93 -5.76
N PHE A 143 13.82 10.63 -4.81
CA PHE A 143 14.32 11.99 -4.97
C PHE A 143 15.36 12.10 -6.09
N ASN A 144 16.25 11.11 -6.21
CA ASN A 144 17.15 11.01 -7.35
C ASN A 144 16.42 10.83 -8.68
N LEU A 145 15.39 9.98 -8.70
CA LEU A 145 14.65 9.71 -9.93
C LEU A 145 13.91 10.95 -10.43
N ILE A 146 13.24 11.69 -9.54
CA ILE A 146 12.54 12.92 -9.90
C ILE A 146 13.51 14.03 -10.36
N LYS A 147 14.74 14.08 -9.80
CA LYS A 147 15.79 15.02 -10.25
C LYS A 147 16.44 14.60 -11.58
N SER A 148 16.38 13.32 -11.95
CA SER A 148 17.04 12.76 -13.14
C SER A 148 16.28 12.95 -14.47
N ASN A 149 15.34 13.89 -14.55
CA ASN A 149 14.50 14.17 -15.72
C ASN A 149 13.71 12.95 -16.26
N LYS A 150 13.44 11.96 -15.41
CA LYS A 150 12.60 10.81 -15.75
C LYS A 150 11.13 11.14 -15.53
N THR A 151 10.24 10.48 -16.27
CA THR A 151 8.80 10.55 -15.99
C THR A 151 8.49 9.76 -14.73
N VAL A 152 8.18 10.44 -13.62
CA VAL A 152 7.83 9.80 -12.34
C VAL A 152 6.43 10.22 -11.94
N VAL A 153 5.50 9.26 -11.85
CA VAL A 153 4.09 9.50 -11.51
C VAL A 153 3.80 9.05 -10.08
N ALA A 154 3.16 9.94 -9.33
CA ALA A 154 2.62 9.67 -8.00
C ALA A 154 1.23 9.03 -8.10
N ALA A 155 1.12 7.73 -7.84
CA ALA A 155 -0.15 7.01 -7.80
C ALA A 155 -0.70 6.98 -6.37
N VAL A 156 -1.72 7.78 -6.07
CA VAL A 156 -2.22 7.99 -4.70
C VAL A 156 -3.42 7.11 -4.37
N ALA A 157 -3.39 6.45 -3.20
CA ALA A 157 -4.52 5.67 -2.71
C ALA A 157 -5.76 6.55 -2.46
N PRO A 158 -7.00 6.04 -2.64
CA PRO A 158 -8.22 6.83 -2.42
C PRO A 158 -8.31 7.43 -1.00
N SER A 159 -7.79 6.71 -0.01
CA SER A 159 -7.76 7.13 1.40
C SER A 159 -6.85 8.33 1.70
N ILE A 160 -6.25 8.96 0.68
CA ILE A 160 -5.43 10.18 0.85
C ILE A 160 -6.29 11.39 1.22
N GLU A 161 -7.58 11.36 0.90
CA GLU A 161 -8.52 12.43 1.17
C GLU A 161 -8.55 12.77 2.68
N GLY A 162 -8.39 14.06 3.00
CA GLY A 162 -8.36 14.59 4.37
C GLY A 162 -7.06 14.36 5.16
N GLN A 163 -6.09 13.59 4.65
CA GLN A 163 -4.87 13.24 5.40
C GLN A 163 -3.91 14.44 5.61
N PHE A 164 -3.95 15.43 4.72
CA PHE A 164 -3.00 16.56 4.69
C PHE A 164 -3.65 17.91 5.03
N GLY A 165 -4.73 17.89 5.80
CA GLY A 165 -5.49 19.07 6.21
C GLY A 165 -6.90 19.09 5.61
N LYS A 166 -7.79 19.88 6.23
CA LYS A 166 -9.22 19.91 5.86
C LYS A 166 -9.48 20.62 4.53
N LYS A 167 -8.56 21.51 4.12
CA LYS A 167 -8.61 22.28 2.87
C LYS A 167 -7.64 21.76 1.81
N ALA A 168 -6.97 20.64 2.05
CA ALA A 168 -6.05 20.00 1.12
C ALA A 168 -6.84 19.13 0.12
N SER A 169 -7.30 19.75 -0.96
CA SER A 169 -7.96 19.04 -2.05
C SER A 169 -6.97 18.15 -2.81
N LEU A 170 -7.49 17.17 -3.56
CA LEU A 170 -6.69 16.37 -4.50
C LEU A 170 -5.92 17.23 -5.51
N SER A 171 -6.48 18.37 -5.93
CA SER A 171 -5.82 19.26 -6.89
C SER A 171 -4.65 20.02 -6.24
N LYS A 172 -4.78 20.43 -4.97
CA LYS A 172 -3.64 21.00 -4.21
C LYS A 172 -2.56 19.95 -3.95
N LEU A 173 -2.94 18.71 -3.67
CA LEU A 173 -1.99 17.60 -3.54
C LEU A 173 -1.23 17.37 -4.86
N ARG A 174 -1.92 17.41 -6.00
CA ARG A 174 -1.28 17.36 -7.33
C ARG A 174 -0.25 18.47 -7.51
N CYS A 175 -0.59 19.71 -7.11
CA CYS A 175 0.36 20.82 -7.10
C CYS A 175 1.58 20.54 -6.20
N ALA A 176 1.37 19.98 -5.00
CA ALA A 176 2.44 19.63 -4.06
C ALA A 176 3.40 18.59 -4.66
N PHE A 177 2.89 17.53 -5.28
CA PHE A 177 3.71 16.50 -5.93
C PHE A 177 4.55 17.09 -7.08
N LYS A 178 3.95 17.93 -7.93
CA LYS A 178 4.70 18.62 -8.99
C LYS A 178 5.78 19.55 -8.46
N LYS A 179 5.51 20.26 -7.35
CA LYS A 179 6.48 21.14 -6.69
C LYS A 179 7.71 20.38 -6.17
N ILE A 180 7.54 19.14 -5.73
CA ILE A 180 8.65 18.26 -5.32
C ILE A 180 9.45 17.74 -6.52
N GLY A 181 8.80 17.60 -7.68
CA GLY A 181 9.44 17.17 -8.94
C GLY A 181 8.78 15.95 -9.59
N PHE A 182 7.66 15.44 -9.07
CA PHE A 182 6.88 14.43 -9.79
C PHE A 182 6.32 15.01 -11.09
N SER A 183 6.24 14.18 -12.14
CA SER A 183 5.68 14.59 -13.43
C SER A 183 4.18 14.80 -13.35
N ASP A 184 3.46 13.92 -12.65
CA ASP A 184 2.04 14.11 -12.34
C ASP A 184 1.60 13.26 -11.14
N MET A 185 0.37 13.50 -10.67
CA MET A 185 -0.34 12.69 -9.68
C MET A 185 -1.58 12.05 -10.32
N VAL A 186 -1.80 10.76 -10.08
CA VAL A 186 -3.00 10.02 -10.52
C VAL A 186 -3.67 9.32 -9.34
N GLU A 187 -4.99 9.32 -9.32
CA GLU A 187 -5.76 8.56 -8.33
C GLU A 187 -5.74 7.07 -8.65
N VAL A 188 -5.39 6.24 -7.67
CA VAL A 188 -5.48 4.78 -7.77
C VAL A 188 -6.93 4.31 -7.89
N ALA A 189 -7.89 5.14 -7.45
CA ALA A 189 -9.32 4.92 -7.63
C ALA A 189 -9.71 4.63 -9.10
N PHE A 190 -9.05 5.28 -10.06
CA PHE A 190 -9.31 5.06 -11.49
C PHE A 190 -8.96 3.64 -11.96
N PHE A 191 -7.94 3.04 -11.37
CA PHE A 191 -7.56 1.66 -11.68
C PHE A 191 -8.39 0.66 -10.87
N ALA A 192 -8.92 1.10 -9.72
CA ALA A 192 -9.96 0.35 -9.01
C ALA A 192 -11.24 0.26 -9.84
N ASP A 193 -11.63 1.31 -10.58
CA ASP A 193 -12.77 1.26 -11.52
C ASP A 193 -12.60 0.13 -12.55
N MET A 194 -11.40 0.00 -13.15
CA MET A 194 -11.10 -1.08 -14.09
C MET A 194 -11.17 -2.47 -13.45
N LEU A 195 -10.72 -2.60 -12.20
CA LEU A 195 -10.79 -3.85 -11.44
C LEU A 195 -12.22 -4.18 -10.99
N THR A 196 -13.07 -3.18 -10.74
CA THR A 196 -14.49 -3.40 -10.45
C THR A 196 -15.17 -4.12 -11.61
N LEU A 197 -14.90 -3.69 -12.86
CA LEU A 197 -15.40 -4.37 -14.06
C LEU A 197 -14.89 -5.81 -14.13
N ARG A 198 -13.60 -6.01 -13.84
CA ARG A 198 -12.99 -7.35 -13.86
C ARG A 198 -13.60 -8.27 -12.81
N GLU A 199 -13.68 -7.85 -11.56
CA GLU A 199 -14.27 -8.65 -10.47
C GLU A 199 -15.77 -8.91 -10.72
N ALA A 200 -16.50 -7.98 -11.36
CA ALA A 200 -17.88 -8.23 -11.75
C ALA A 200 -18.01 -9.33 -12.83
N VAL A 201 -17.09 -9.36 -13.79
CA VAL A 201 -17.03 -10.41 -14.82
C VAL A 201 -16.67 -11.76 -14.20
N GLU A 202 -15.70 -11.79 -13.28
CA GLU A 202 -15.31 -12.98 -12.53
C GLU A 202 -16.43 -13.49 -11.63
N PHE A 203 -17.14 -12.60 -10.94
CA PHE A 203 -18.30 -12.98 -10.12
C PHE A 203 -19.35 -13.69 -10.97
N ASN A 204 -19.64 -13.18 -12.16
CA ASN A 204 -20.58 -13.82 -13.07
C ASN A 204 -20.13 -15.24 -13.49
N GLU A 205 -18.83 -15.52 -13.56
CA GLU A 205 -18.26 -16.82 -13.93
C GLU A 205 -18.16 -17.79 -12.74
N LEU A 206 -17.77 -17.29 -11.57
CA LEU A 206 -17.52 -18.12 -10.38
C LEU A 206 -18.79 -18.41 -9.58
N VAL A 207 -19.83 -17.58 -9.69
CA VAL A 207 -21.06 -17.71 -8.92
C VAL A 207 -22.22 -18.07 -9.85
N GLU A 208 -22.53 -19.37 -9.96
CA GLU A 208 -23.65 -19.88 -10.77
C GLU A 208 -24.84 -20.31 -9.91
N ALA A 209 -24.58 -20.84 -8.73
CA ALA A 209 -25.56 -21.34 -7.79
C ALA A 209 -25.53 -20.60 -6.44
N GLU A 210 -26.49 -20.94 -5.57
CA GLU A 210 -26.59 -20.34 -4.25
C GLU A 210 -25.45 -20.71 -3.30
N ASP A 211 -24.78 -21.85 -3.54
CA ASP A 211 -23.69 -22.37 -2.72
C ASP A 211 -22.30 -21.87 -3.17
N ASP A 212 -22.21 -21.23 -4.33
CA ASP A 212 -20.96 -20.69 -4.86
C ASP A 212 -20.59 -19.37 -4.17
N PHE A 213 -19.30 -19.11 -4.02
CA PHE A 213 -18.84 -17.81 -3.56
C PHE A 213 -17.49 -17.42 -4.18
N MET A 214 -17.26 -16.12 -4.19
CA MET A 214 -16.04 -15.47 -4.63
C MET A 214 -15.43 -14.68 -3.47
N LEU A 215 -14.16 -14.90 -3.21
CA LEU A 215 -13.34 -14.08 -2.32
C LEU A 215 -12.69 -12.98 -3.17
N SER A 216 -12.95 -11.72 -2.84
CA SER A 216 -12.22 -10.61 -3.47
C SER A 216 -10.76 -10.67 -3.03
N SER A 217 -9.83 -10.52 -3.98
CA SER A 217 -8.40 -10.60 -3.73
C SER A 217 -7.70 -9.25 -3.79
N CYS A 218 -8.36 -8.25 -4.40
CA CYS A 218 -7.62 -7.19 -5.08
C CYS A 218 -6.94 -6.24 -4.09
N CYS A 219 -7.61 -5.73 -3.07
CA CYS A 219 -7.11 -4.51 -2.42
C CYS A 219 -6.13 -4.73 -1.26
N CYS A 220 -6.33 -5.74 -0.40
CA CYS A 220 -5.62 -5.87 0.88
C CYS A 220 -4.52 -6.96 0.90
N PRO A 221 -3.22 -6.59 1.05
CA PRO A 221 -2.13 -7.58 1.07
C PRO A 221 -2.18 -8.55 2.27
N ILE A 222 -2.74 -8.12 3.41
CA ILE A 222 -2.87 -8.99 4.59
C ILE A 222 -3.89 -10.09 4.32
N TRP A 223 -5.05 -9.73 3.78
CA TRP A 223 -6.10 -10.67 3.39
C TRP A 223 -5.60 -11.69 2.37
N PHE A 224 -5.00 -11.20 1.28
CA PHE A 224 -4.39 -12.05 0.25
C PHE A 224 -3.31 -12.97 0.83
N GLY A 225 -2.45 -12.44 1.70
CA GLY A 225 -1.41 -13.22 2.36
C GLY A 225 -1.97 -14.34 3.24
N MET A 226 -3.07 -14.08 3.97
CA MET A 226 -3.73 -15.09 4.79
C MET A 226 -4.30 -16.22 3.93
N LEU A 227 -4.97 -15.89 2.83
CA LEU A 227 -5.48 -16.87 1.87
C LEU A 227 -4.37 -17.74 1.28
N LYS A 228 -3.27 -17.12 0.83
CA LYS A 228 -2.14 -17.86 0.23
C LYS A 228 -1.35 -18.73 1.22
N LYS A 229 -1.13 -18.26 2.46
CA LYS A 229 -0.20 -18.91 3.41
C LYS A 229 -0.88 -19.75 4.48
N ILE A 230 -2.14 -19.46 4.82
CA ILE A 230 -2.84 -20.08 5.95
C ILE A 230 -4.10 -20.81 5.47
N TYR A 231 -4.84 -20.21 4.54
CA TYR A 231 -6.13 -20.72 4.04
C TYR A 231 -6.05 -21.13 2.57
N SER A 232 -5.00 -21.88 2.20
CA SER A 232 -4.72 -22.25 0.80
C SER A 232 -5.86 -23.00 0.13
N ASP A 233 -6.68 -23.71 0.91
CA ASP A 233 -7.86 -24.45 0.45
C ASP A 233 -8.93 -23.52 -0.18
N LEU A 234 -8.92 -22.23 0.17
CA LEU A 234 -9.86 -21.23 -0.34
C LEU A 234 -9.34 -20.49 -1.58
N VAL A 235 -8.09 -20.72 -2.00
CA VAL A 235 -7.49 -20.09 -3.19
C VAL A 235 -8.27 -20.35 -4.49
N PRO A 236 -8.90 -21.53 -4.72
CA PRO A 236 -9.74 -21.72 -5.90
C PRO A 236 -10.94 -20.76 -6.01
N HIS A 237 -11.42 -20.22 -4.89
CA HIS A 237 -12.51 -19.25 -4.83
C HIS A 237 -12.00 -17.79 -4.84
N LEU A 238 -10.69 -17.59 -4.87
CA LEU A 238 -10.06 -16.28 -4.82
C LEU A 238 -9.99 -15.67 -6.22
N SER A 239 -10.42 -14.42 -6.35
CA SER A 239 -10.20 -13.65 -7.56
C SER A 239 -8.70 -13.61 -7.93
N PRO A 240 -8.32 -13.84 -9.20
CA PRO A 240 -6.95 -13.61 -9.64
C PRO A 240 -6.64 -12.12 -9.90
N SER A 241 -7.54 -11.18 -9.55
CA SER A 241 -7.31 -9.75 -9.74
C SER A 241 -6.10 -9.23 -8.94
N VAL A 242 -5.26 -8.39 -9.56
CA VAL A 242 -4.23 -7.63 -8.84
C VAL A 242 -4.83 -6.50 -8.04
N SER A 243 -4.04 -5.89 -7.16
CA SER A 243 -4.49 -4.68 -6.47
C SER A 243 -4.56 -3.46 -7.39
N PRO A 244 -5.43 -2.47 -7.07
CA PRO A 244 -5.47 -1.21 -7.80
C PRO A 244 -4.11 -0.51 -7.91
N MET A 245 -3.23 -0.67 -6.92
CA MET A 245 -1.85 -0.18 -6.97
C MET A 245 -1.05 -0.85 -8.10
N ILE A 246 -1.11 -2.18 -8.20
CA ILE A 246 -0.39 -2.93 -9.23
C ILE A 246 -1.00 -2.66 -10.61
N ALA A 247 -2.33 -2.60 -10.71
CA ALA A 247 -3.02 -2.20 -11.93
C ALA A 247 -2.57 -0.81 -12.40
N ALA A 248 -2.49 0.17 -11.48
CA ALA A 248 -1.95 1.49 -11.79
C ALA A 248 -0.54 1.43 -12.39
N GLY A 249 0.35 0.68 -11.73
CA GLY A 249 1.72 0.47 -12.21
C GLY A 249 1.78 -0.12 -13.62
N ARG A 250 1.08 -1.23 -13.84
CA ARG A 250 1.08 -1.94 -15.14
C ARG A 250 0.46 -1.11 -16.25
N VAL A 251 -0.69 -0.47 -16.01
CA VAL A 251 -1.38 0.36 -17.01
C VAL A 251 -0.54 1.59 -17.38
N LEU A 252 -0.01 2.32 -16.39
CA LEU A 252 0.84 3.49 -16.65
C LEU A 252 2.08 3.13 -17.47
N LYS A 253 2.74 2.00 -17.16
CA LYS A 253 3.92 1.52 -17.90
C LYS A 253 3.58 0.98 -19.28
N LYS A 254 2.38 0.39 -19.46
CA LYS A 254 1.91 -0.01 -20.79
C LYS A 254 1.68 1.20 -21.70
N LEU A 255 1.19 2.31 -21.13
CA LEU A 255 0.97 3.57 -21.85
C LEU A 255 2.28 4.34 -22.09
N ASN A 256 3.22 4.28 -21.15
CA ASN A 256 4.54 4.88 -21.26
C ASN A 256 5.60 3.97 -20.60
N PRO A 257 6.36 3.17 -21.37
CA PRO A 257 7.35 2.23 -20.84
C PRO A 257 8.45 2.85 -19.98
N GLU A 258 8.79 4.13 -20.20
CA GLU A 258 9.80 4.87 -19.43
C GLU A 258 9.26 5.42 -18.11
N CYS A 259 7.94 5.30 -17.87
CA CYS A 259 7.30 5.79 -16.66
C CYS A 259 7.76 5.02 -15.42
N LYS A 260 8.14 5.76 -14.39
CA LYS A 260 8.36 5.28 -13.04
C LYS A 260 7.13 5.58 -12.19
N VAL A 261 6.67 4.59 -11.44
CA VAL A 261 5.44 4.69 -10.65
C VAL A 261 5.79 4.59 -9.18
N VAL A 262 5.42 5.62 -8.42
CA VAL A 262 5.52 5.65 -6.97
C VAL A 262 4.12 5.61 -6.40
N PHE A 263 3.78 4.54 -5.69
CA PHE A 263 2.51 4.47 -4.98
C PHE A 263 2.60 5.18 -3.63
N ILE A 264 1.56 5.92 -3.27
CA ILE A 264 1.45 6.60 -1.97
C ILE A 264 0.16 6.15 -1.29
N GLY A 265 0.28 5.56 -0.10
CA GLY A 265 -0.88 5.03 0.61
C GLY A 265 -0.69 4.90 2.13
N PRO A 266 -1.67 4.33 2.85
CA PRO A 266 -1.61 4.20 4.31
C PRO A 266 -0.96 2.89 4.79
N CYS A 267 -0.48 2.04 3.89
CA CYS A 267 -0.17 0.64 4.18
C CYS A 267 1.31 0.29 3.95
N ILE A 268 1.99 -0.22 4.98
CA ILE A 268 3.36 -0.73 4.86
C ILE A 268 3.41 -2.01 4.03
N ALA A 269 2.39 -2.87 4.14
CA ALA A 269 2.34 -4.15 3.42
C ALA A 269 2.45 -4.01 1.89
N LYS A 270 2.07 -2.85 1.34
CA LYS A 270 2.22 -2.53 -0.09
C LYS A 270 3.68 -2.50 -0.54
N LYS A 271 4.63 -2.13 0.35
CA LYS A 271 6.07 -2.25 0.09
C LYS A 271 6.52 -3.70 -0.09
N GLY A 272 5.87 -4.64 0.61
CA GLY A 272 6.08 -6.07 0.43
C GLY A 272 5.40 -6.61 -0.83
N GLU A 273 4.18 -6.14 -1.14
CA GLU A 273 3.41 -6.61 -2.30
C GLU A 273 4.15 -6.44 -3.63
N ILE A 274 4.80 -5.27 -3.84
CA ILE A 274 5.53 -4.98 -5.09
C ILE A 274 6.74 -5.89 -5.34
N LYS A 275 7.14 -6.67 -4.33
CA LYS A 275 8.26 -7.63 -4.40
C LYS A 275 7.80 -9.04 -4.70
N ASN A 276 6.49 -9.30 -4.73
CA ASN A 276 6.02 -10.64 -5.06
C ASN A 276 6.40 -10.97 -6.52
N PRO A 277 6.94 -12.16 -6.80
CA PRO A 277 7.44 -12.50 -8.15
C PRO A 277 6.40 -12.38 -9.28
N ASP A 278 5.11 -12.49 -8.97
CA ASP A 278 4.01 -12.39 -9.93
C ASP A 278 3.66 -10.95 -10.35
N VAL A 279 4.09 -9.94 -9.59
CA VAL A 279 3.79 -8.51 -9.85
C VAL A 279 5.03 -7.62 -9.82
N GLU A 280 6.22 -8.19 -9.65
CA GLU A 280 7.49 -7.46 -9.62
C GLU A 280 7.64 -6.57 -10.86
N GLY A 281 8.12 -5.35 -10.64
CA GLY A 281 8.33 -4.36 -11.70
C GLY A 281 7.08 -3.55 -12.09
N ALA A 282 5.88 -3.88 -11.60
CA ALA A 282 4.68 -3.07 -11.85
C ALA A 282 4.79 -1.66 -11.25
N VAL A 283 5.20 -1.56 -9.98
CA VAL A 283 5.37 -0.31 -9.23
C VAL A 283 6.81 -0.25 -8.73
N ASP A 284 7.46 0.91 -8.85
CA ASP A 284 8.90 1.06 -8.55
C ASP A 284 9.14 1.32 -7.05
N PHE A 285 8.29 2.13 -6.41
CA PHE A 285 8.42 2.47 -4.98
C PHE A 285 7.08 2.66 -4.30
N VAL A 286 7.08 2.54 -2.96
CA VAL A 286 5.91 2.79 -2.13
C VAL A 286 6.27 3.75 -1.00
N LEU A 287 5.51 4.83 -0.86
CA LEU A 287 5.57 5.76 0.27
C LEU A 287 4.28 5.67 1.09
N THR A 288 4.42 5.85 2.39
CA THR A 288 3.30 5.94 3.30
C THR A 288 2.84 7.39 3.49
N PHE A 289 1.60 7.64 3.93
CA PHE A 289 1.15 9.02 4.19
C PHE A 289 1.98 9.72 5.26
N GLN A 290 2.39 9.01 6.32
CA GLN A 290 3.30 9.56 7.33
C GLN A 290 4.66 9.95 6.70
N GLU A 291 5.26 9.09 5.87
CA GLU A 291 6.50 9.44 5.17
C GLU A 291 6.31 10.66 4.26
N LEU A 292 5.18 10.74 3.53
CA LEU A 292 4.86 11.91 2.71
C LEU A 292 4.68 13.20 3.55
N LYS A 293 4.08 13.10 4.73
CA LYS A 293 4.01 14.23 5.66
C LYS A 293 5.41 14.68 6.09
N ASP A 294 6.26 13.73 6.46
CA ASP A 294 7.63 14.02 6.88
C ASP A 294 8.43 14.69 5.73
N ILE A 295 8.18 14.28 4.47
CA ILE A 295 8.74 14.90 3.26
C ILE A 295 8.20 16.33 3.05
N PHE A 296 6.88 16.54 3.14
CA PHE A 296 6.29 17.87 3.01
C PHE A 296 6.81 18.83 4.08
N ASP A 297 6.91 18.37 5.33
CA ASP A 297 7.49 19.13 6.43
C ASP A 297 8.96 19.50 6.13
N ALA A 298 9.76 18.57 5.60
CA ALA A 298 11.16 18.83 5.26
C ALA A 298 11.34 19.91 4.18
N PHE A 299 10.42 19.97 3.20
CA PHE A 299 10.44 20.97 2.13
C PHE A 299 9.59 22.21 2.44
N ASN A 300 9.09 22.36 3.68
CA ASN A 300 8.18 23.45 4.08
C ASN A 300 6.98 23.61 3.12
N ILE A 301 6.36 22.48 2.73
CA ILE A 301 5.18 22.45 1.87
C ILE A 301 3.92 22.37 2.74
N ASN A 302 3.21 23.50 2.86
CA ASN A 302 1.85 23.50 3.39
C ASN A 302 0.84 23.29 2.25
N VAL A 303 0.25 22.09 2.16
CA VAL A 303 -0.68 21.73 1.08
C VAL A 303 -1.93 22.62 1.08
N GLU A 304 -2.43 23.04 2.25
CA GLU A 304 -3.66 23.84 2.34
C GLU A 304 -3.53 25.24 1.70
N GLU A 305 -2.30 25.75 1.60
CA GLU A 305 -1.98 27.08 1.05
C GLU A 305 -1.57 27.04 -0.42
N LEU A 306 -1.42 25.86 -1.02
CA LEU A 306 -1.07 25.74 -2.43
C LEU A 306 -2.23 26.12 -3.36
N PRO A 307 -1.93 26.60 -4.58
CA PRO A 307 -2.96 26.80 -5.59
C PRO A 307 -3.54 25.46 -6.05
N GLU A 308 -4.77 25.51 -6.56
CA GLU A 308 -5.42 24.36 -7.17
C GLU A 308 -4.78 24.05 -8.53
N ASP A 309 -4.46 22.78 -8.78
CA ASP A 309 -4.02 22.24 -10.07
C ASP A 309 -5.05 21.21 -10.56
N HIS A 310 -6.11 21.71 -11.18
CA HIS A 310 -7.23 20.88 -11.62
C HIS A 310 -6.84 19.93 -12.75
N SER A 311 -7.35 18.71 -12.67
CA SER A 311 -7.34 17.73 -13.76
C SER A 311 -8.77 17.45 -14.21
N LEU A 312 -8.92 16.68 -15.28
CA LEU A 312 -10.21 16.09 -15.63
C LEU A 312 -10.66 15.16 -14.49
N GLU A 313 -11.96 15.04 -14.29
CA GLU A 313 -12.47 14.02 -13.38
C GLU A 313 -12.57 12.69 -14.12
N TYR A 314 -11.85 11.67 -13.63
CA TYR A 314 -11.73 10.38 -14.30
C TYR A 314 -12.04 9.19 -13.39
N ALA A 315 -11.87 9.33 -12.08
CA ALA A 315 -12.19 8.30 -11.09
C ALA A 315 -13.66 8.39 -10.65
N SER A 316 -14.33 7.25 -10.58
CA SER A 316 -15.72 7.18 -10.15
C SER A 316 -15.88 7.12 -8.62
N ARG A 317 -17.13 7.25 -8.17
CA ARG A 317 -17.52 6.96 -6.78
C ARG A 317 -17.12 5.53 -6.39
N GLU A 318 -17.41 4.53 -7.23
CA GLU A 318 -17.06 3.12 -6.99
C GLU A 318 -15.56 2.97 -6.68
N GLY A 319 -14.69 3.40 -7.58
CA GLY A 319 -13.23 3.33 -7.40
C GLY A 319 -12.72 4.07 -6.15
N ARG A 320 -13.34 5.19 -5.78
CA ARG A 320 -12.99 5.92 -4.56
C ARG A 320 -13.41 5.18 -3.29
N LEU A 321 -14.52 4.46 -3.30
CA LEU A 321 -15.02 3.72 -2.14
C LEU A 321 -14.09 2.57 -1.69
N TYR A 322 -13.23 2.05 -2.57
CA TYR A 322 -12.23 1.02 -2.24
C TYR A 322 -11.33 1.39 -1.05
N GLY A 323 -11.22 2.68 -0.71
CA GLY A 323 -10.45 3.14 0.44
C GLY A 323 -11.02 2.75 1.80
N ARG A 324 -12.23 2.15 1.89
CA ARG A 324 -12.84 1.73 3.16
C ARG A 324 -13.48 0.33 3.10
N THR A 325 -13.66 -0.28 4.26
CA THR A 325 -14.39 -1.56 4.39
C THR A 325 -15.81 -1.46 3.82
N GLY A 326 -16.19 -2.49 3.05
CA GLY A 326 -17.45 -2.62 2.32
C GLY A 326 -17.48 -1.82 1.00
N GLY A 327 -16.44 -1.07 0.68
CA GLY A 327 -16.40 -0.24 -0.52
C GLY A 327 -16.26 -1.05 -1.80
N VAL A 328 -15.48 -2.14 -1.75
CA VAL A 328 -15.31 -3.05 -2.89
C VAL A 328 -16.62 -3.79 -3.14
N SER A 329 -17.25 -4.32 -2.07
CA SER A 329 -18.54 -5.01 -2.16
C SER A 329 -19.63 -4.15 -2.80
N ILE A 330 -19.74 -2.87 -2.42
CA ILE A 330 -20.69 -1.92 -3.03
C ILE A 330 -20.38 -1.74 -4.52
N SER A 331 -19.11 -1.51 -4.85
CA SER A 331 -18.68 -1.22 -6.21
C SER A 331 -18.93 -2.40 -7.15
N VAL A 332 -18.55 -3.61 -6.73
CA VAL A 332 -18.74 -4.81 -7.55
C VAL A 332 -20.22 -5.15 -7.67
N ASN A 333 -21.03 -4.96 -6.61
CA ASN A 333 -22.47 -5.16 -6.69
C ASN A 333 -23.13 -4.25 -7.74
N GLU A 334 -22.81 -2.95 -7.71
CA GLU A 334 -23.34 -1.97 -8.65
C GLU A 334 -22.94 -2.32 -10.10
N ALA A 335 -21.68 -2.72 -10.32
CA ALA A 335 -21.20 -3.17 -11.63
C ALA A 335 -21.83 -4.51 -12.09
N VAL A 336 -21.98 -5.51 -11.21
CA VAL A 336 -22.67 -6.78 -11.51
C VAL A 336 -24.12 -6.51 -11.87
N THR A 337 -24.82 -5.66 -11.11
CA THR A 337 -26.21 -5.31 -11.38
C THR A 337 -26.38 -4.68 -12.76
N ARG A 338 -25.39 -3.90 -13.21
CA ARG A 338 -25.42 -3.22 -14.50
C ARG A 338 -25.02 -4.13 -15.67
N LEU A 339 -23.98 -4.95 -15.51
CA LEU A 339 -23.45 -5.83 -16.57
C LEU A 339 -24.22 -7.14 -16.69
N PHE A 340 -24.66 -7.69 -15.56
CA PHE A 340 -25.28 -9.02 -15.45
C PHE A 340 -26.54 -8.94 -14.57
N PRO A 341 -27.62 -8.26 -15.01
CA PRO A 341 -28.82 -8.07 -14.19
C PRO A 341 -29.43 -9.36 -13.63
N ASP A 342 -29.33 -10.47 -14.38
CA ASP A 342 -29.83 -11.78 -13.95
C ASP A 342 -29.04 -12.38 -12.77
N LYS A 343 -27.79 -11.96 -12.57
CA LYS A 343 -26.93 -12.35 -11.45
C LYS A 343 -27.10 -11.44 -10.23
N ALA A 344 -27.70 -10.26 -10.38
CA ALA A 344 -27.87 -9.30 -9.28
C ALA A 344 -28.60 -9.92 -8.07
N LYS A 345 -29.57 -10.80 -8.32
CA LYS A 345 -30.31 -11.53 -7.27
C LYS A 345 -29.44 -12.50 -6.46
N LEU A 346 -28.32 -12.98 -7.04
CA LEU A 346 -27.35 -13.84 -6.37
C LEU A 346 -26.30 -13.03 -5.62
N PHE A 347 -26.25 -11.71 -5.78
CA PHE A 347 -25.23 -10.91 -5.12
C PHE A 347 -25.60 -10.67 -3.65
N THR A 348 -25.03 -11.48 -2.76
CA THR A 348 -25.01 -11.20 -1.33
C THR A 348 -23.57 -11.05 -0.88
N SER A 349 -23.27 -9.98 -0.13
CA SER A 349 -21.92 -9.68 0.31
C SER A 349 -21.75 -9.72 1.82
N THR A 350 -20.59 -10.18 2.27
CA THR A 350 -20.13 -10.03 3.65
C THR A 350 -18.71 -9.49 3.66
N GLN A 351 -18.34 -8.83 4.75
CA GLN A 351 -17.06 -8.14 4.86
C GLN A 351 -16.43 -8.38 6.23
N SER A 352 -15.11 -8.55 6.25
CA SER A 352 -14.34 -8.57 7.49
C SER A 352 -13.55 -7.28 7.69
N ASN A 353 -13.52 -6.82 8.94
CA ASN A 353 -12.96 -5.55 9.33
C ASN A 353 -11.85 -5.71 10.38
N GLY A 354 -10.63 -5.91 9.90
CA GLY A 354 -9.47 -6.22 10.73
C GLY A 354 -9.15 -7.71 10.78
N ILE A 355 -7.95 -8.03 11.26
CA ILE A 355 -7.37 -9.39 11.25
C ILE A 355 -8.25 -10.42 11.98
N ILE A 356 -8.81 -10.05 13.13
CA ILE A 356 -9.61 -10.98 13.95
C ILE A 356 -10.86 -11.41 13.18
N GLU A 357 -11.55 -10.45 12.55
CA GLU A 357 -12.72 -10.75 11.72
C GLU A 357 -12.32 -11.48 10.43
N CYS A 358 -11.18 -11.13 9.82
CA CYS A 358 -10.67 -11.86 8.65
C CYS A 358 -10.48 -13.35 8.96
N LYS A 359 -9.84 -13.67 10.10
CA LYS A 359 -9.67 -15.06 10.55
C LYS A 359 -11.00 -15.75 10.74
N LYS A 360 -11.92 -15.15 11.50
CA LYS A 360 -13.25 -15.72 11.75
C LYS A 360 -14.01 -15.99 10.44
N LEU A 361 -13.99 -15.03 9.51
CA LEU A 361 -14.70 -15.15 8.24
C LEU A 361 -14.09 -16.23 7.34
N LEU A 362 -12.76 -16.32 7.27
CA LEU A 362 -12.07 -17.36 6.49
C LEU A 362 -12.27 -18.76 7.09
N GLU A 363 -12.27 -18.91 8.42
CA GLU A 363 -12.63 -20.19 9.06
C GLU A 363 -14.07 -20.57 8.73
N SER A 364 -15.02 -19.64 8.86
CA SER A 364 -16.42 -19.89 8.49
C SER A 364 -16.57 -20.27 7.01
N ALA A 365 -15.82 -19.63 6.11
CA ALA A 365 -15.84 -19.94 4.68
C ALA A 365 -15.30 -21.35 4.41
N LYS A 366 -14.21 -21.72 5.08
CA LYS A 366 -13.62 -23.06 5.01
C LYS A 366 -14.56 -24.15 5.55
N GLU A 367 -15.37 -23.83 6.56
CA GLU A 367 -16.39 -24.73 7.11
C GLU A 367 -17.71 -24.76 6.30
N GLY A 368 -17.82 -23.98 5.21
CA GLY A 368 -19.04 -23.88 4.40
C GLY A 368 -20.21 -23.19 5.13
N LYS A 369 -19.92 -22.32 6.10
CA LYS A 369 -20.92 -21.64 6.95
C LYS A 369 -21.17 -20.18 6.58
N VAL A 370 -20.66 -19.72 5.44
CA VAL A 370 -20.82 -18.33 4.99
C VAL A 370 -22.03 -18.21 4.09
N ASP A 371 -23.00 -17.40 4.51
CA ASP A 371 -24.19 -17.05 3.71
C ASP A 371 -23.95 -15.77 2.90
N ALA A 372 -22.92 -15.80 2.04
CA ALA A 372 -22.58 -14.70 1.15
C ALA A 372 -21.84 -15.20 -0.10
N ARG A 373 -22.21 -14.67 -1.28
CA ARG A 373 -21.59 -15.03 -2.56
C ARG A 373 -20.37 -14.16 -2.89
N PHE A 374 -20.27 -12.97 -2.30
CA PHE A 374 -19.12 -12.07 -2.44
C PHE A 374 -18.53 -11.75 -1.08
N ILE A 375 -17.26 -12.09 -0.88
CA ILE A 375 -16.60 -11.98 0.42
C ILE A 375 -15.44 -10.98 0.30
N GLU A 376 -15.54 -9.87 1.03
CA GLU A 376 -14.52 -8.83 1.10
C GLU A 376 -13.71 -8.95 2.41
N GLY A 377 -12.39 -8.81 2.32
CA GLY A 377 -11.53 -8.81 3.49
C GLY A 377 -10.56 -7.65 3.59
N MET A 378 -10.59 -6.97 4.73
CA MET A 378 -9.71 -5.85 5.05
C MET A 378 -8.93 -6.16 6.32
N GLY A 379 -7.60 -6.26 6.23
CA GLY A 379 -6.74 -6.52 7.39
C GLY A 379 -6.68 -5.37 8.41
N CYS A 380 -7.10 -4.16 8.04
CA CYS A 380 -7.15 -3.00 8.92
C CYS A 380 -8.59 -2.66 9.29
N ILE A 381 -8.80 -2.25 10.55
CA ILE A 381 -10.12 -1.79 11.01
C ILE A 381 -10.45 -0.45 10.33
N GLY A 382 -11.52 -0.42 9.56
CA GLY A 382 -11.96 0.71 8.72
C GLY A 382 -11.56 0.57 7.24
N GLY A 383 -10.72 -0.41 6.88
CA GLY A 383 -10.14 -0.54 5.55
C GLY A 383 -8.90 0.34 5.40
N CYS A 384 -8.62 0.83 4.19
CA CYS A 384 -7.42 1.65 3.94
C CYS A 384 -7.41 2.97 4.75
N VAL A 385 -8.57 3.61 4.97
CA VAL A 385 -8.68 4.80 5.85
C VAL A 385 -8.22 4.55 7.29
N GLY A 386 -8.25 3.29 7.74
CA GLY A 386 -7.70 2.87 9.04
C GLY A 386 -6.35 2.16 8.93
N GLY A 387 -5.63 2.34 7.81
CA GLY A 387 -4.31 1.75 7.61
C GLY A 387 -3.29 2.26 8.64
N PRO A 388 -2.22 1.49 8.92
CA PRO A 388 -1.29 1.75 10.03
C PRO A 388 -0.50 3.05 9.89
N LYS A 389 -0.46 3.65 8.70
CA LYS A 389 0.22 4.91 8.41
C LYS A 389 -0.71 6.01 7.93
N ALA A 390 -2.00 5.91 8.25
CA ALA A 390 -2.90 7.06 8.22
C ALA A 390 -2.47 8.12 9.25
N ILE A 391 -2.83 9.39 8.99
CA ILE A 391 -2.51 10.56 9.82
C ILE A 391 -3.72 10.95 10.69
N ILE A 392 -4.92 10.86 10.12
CA ILE A 392 -6.19 11.12 10.80
C ILE A 392 -6.84 9.83 11.31
N SER A 393 -7.88 9.96 12.14
CA SER A 393 -8.64 8.80 12.60
C SER A 393 -9.37 8.10 11.45
N LYS A 394 -9.64 6.81 11.62
CA LYS A 394 -10.37 6.00 10.62
C LYS A 394 -11.81 6.50 10.42
N GLU A 395 -12.44 7.05 11.46
CA GLU A 395 -13.77 7.64 11.40
C GLU A 395 -13.76 8.91 10.52
N GLU A 396 -12.83 9.83 10.77
CA GLU A 396 -12.70 11.05 9.97
C GLU A 396 -12.32 10.71 8.52
N GLY A 397 -11.36 9.79 8.33
CA GLY A 397 -10.97 9.33 7.00
C GLY A 397 -12.13 8.71 6.22
N ARG A 398 -13.00 7.93 6.88
CA ARG A 398 -14.19 7.35 6.27
C ARG A 398 -15.20 8.42 5.84
N GLU A 399 -15.47 9.40 6.69
CA GLU A 399 -16.41 10.49 6.40
C GLU A 399 -15.93 11.32 5.20
N ARG A 400 -14.64 11.68 5.20
CA ARG A 400 -13.99 12.45 4.14
C ARG A 400 -14.02 11.73 2.80
N LEU A 401 -13.60 10.46 2.80
CA LEU A 401 -13.60 9.63 1.61
C LEU A 401 -15.02 9.45 1.04
N ASN A 402 -16.02 9.21 1.89
CA ASN A 402 -17.41 9.11 1.46
C ASN A 402 -17.89 10.42 0.84
N SER A 403 -17.58 11.57 1.46
CA SER A 403 -17.96 12.89 0.94
C SER A 403 -17.33 13.16 -0.44
N LEU A 404 -16.06 12.81 -0.63
CA LEU A 404 -15.40 12.90 -1.92
C LEU A 404 -16.04 11.95 -2.94
N ALA A 405 -16.26 10.68 -2.58
CA ALA A 405 -16.88 9.70 -3.46
C ALA A 405 -18.30 10.14 -3.89
N GLU A 406 -19.11 10.64 -2.96
CA GLU A 406 -20.47 11.13 -3.23
C GLU A 406 -20.50 12.48 -3.95
N SER A 407 -19.41 13.25 -3.97
CA SER A 407 -19.31 14.45 -4.82
C SER A 407 -18.85 14.14 -6.25
N SER A 408 -18.38 12.92 -6.51
CA SER A 408 -17.91 12.52 -7.85
C SER A 408 -19.00 12.63 -8.90
N LYS A 409 -18.70 13.17 -10.09
CA LYS A 409 -19.66 13.22 -11.21
C LYS A 409 -19.96 11.84 -11.78
N ILE A 410 -18.94 10.99 -11.87
CA ILE A 410 -19.07 9.61 -12.32
C ILE A 410 -19.42 8.76 -11.10
N LYS A 411 -20.61 8.16 -11.08
CA LYS A 411 -21.05 7.31 -9.97
C LYS A 411 -20.64 5.86 -10.18
N ILE A 412 -20.95 5.32 -11.35
CA ILE A 412 -20.65 3.94 -11.72
C ILE A 412 -19.48 3.97 -12.70
N SER A 413 -18.48 3.14 -12.49
CA SER A 413 -17.27 3.03 -13.32
C SER A 413 -17.60 2.84 -14.81
N LEU A 414 -18.68 2.11 -15.11
CA LEU A 414 -19.20 1.88 -16.46
C LEU A 414 -19.70 3.13 -17.18
N ASP A 415 -19.81 4.28 -16.50
CA ASP A 415 -20.15 5.57 -17.12
C ASP A 415 -18.89 6.42 -17.43
N SER A 416 -17.68 5.89 -17.19
CA SER A 416 -16.42 6.61 -17.41
C SER A 416 -15.90 6.47 -18.85
N ASP A 417 -16.12 7.50 -19.67
CA ASP A 417 -15.55 7.58 -21.03
C ASP A 417 -14.01 7.56 -21.03
N VAL A 418 -13.40 8.17 -20.02
CA VAL A 418 -11.94 8.20 -19.86
C VAL A 418 -11.42 6.78 -19.61
N MET A 419 -12.10 6.01 -18.76
CA MET A 419 -11.74 4.61 -18.49
C MET A 419 -11.78 3.78 -19.77
N TYR A 420 -12.88 3.83 -20.53
CA TYR A 420 -12.98 3.09 -21.79
C TYR A 420 -11.96 3.52 -22.83
N THR A 421 -11.60 4.81 -22.87
CA THR A 421 -10.54 5.29 -23.77
C THR A 421 -9.20 4.64 -23.43
N ILE A 422 -8.88 4.49 -22.14
CA ILE A 422 -7.66 3.79 -21.72
C ILE A 422 -7.78 2.29 -21.97
N LEU A 423 -8.88 1.64 -21.62
CA LEU A 423 -9.11 0.21 -21.87
C LEU A 423 -8.95 -0.14 -23.35
N LYS A 424 -9.48 0.68 -24.27
CA LYS A 424 -9.30 0.52 -25.72
C LYS A 424 -7.83 0.56 -26.14
N LYS A 425 -7.01 1.44 -25.55
CA LYS A 425 -5.56 1.47 -25.78
C LYS A 425 -4.84 0.22 -25.28
N LEU A 426 -5.43 -0.48 -24.30
CA LEU A 426 -4.95 -1.77 -23.80
C LEU A 426 -5.49 -2.95 -24.62
N GLY A 427 -6.36 -2.72 -25.62
CA GLY A 427 -6.99 -3.76 -26.44
C GLY A 427 -8.29 -4.33 -25.87
N ILE A 428 -8.82 -3.74 -24.79
CA ILE A 428 -10.07 -4.13 -24.12
C ILE A 428 -11.19 -3.22 -24.61
N ASN A 429 -12.13 -3.76 -25.39
CA ASN A 429 -13.20 -2.99 -26.04
C ASN A 429 -14.59 -3.26 -25.43
N SER A 430 -14.73 -4.32 -24.65
CA SER A 430 -16.00 -4.74 -24.05
C SER A 430 -15.79 -5.50 -22.74
N ALA A 431 -16.85 -5.68 -21.96
CA ALA A 431 -16.84 -6.54 -20.78
C ALA A 431 -16.43 -7.99 -21.12
N ALA A 432 -16.74 -8.48 -22.33
CA ALA A 432 -16.32 -9.80 -22.77
C ALA A 432 -14.80 -9.93 -22.95
N ASP A 433 -14.09 -8.84 -23.27
CA ASP A 433 -12.61 -8.86 -23.36
C ASP A 433 -11.93 -8.99 -21.99
N PHE A 434 -12.68 -8.79 -20.90
CA PHE A 434 -12.20 -9.16 -19.57
C PHE A 434 -12.19 -10.67 -19.33
N LYS A 435 -12.72 -11.49 -20.26
CA LYS A 435 -12.60 -12.95 -20.24
C LYS A 435 -11.44 -13.37 -21.13
N GLY A 436 -10.29 -13.70 -20.54
CA GLY A 436 -9.11 -14.22 -21.24
C GLY A 436 -7.91 -13.27 -21.32
N GLU A 437 -6.99 -13.59 -22.23
CA GLU A 437 -5.60 -13.09 -22.24
C GLU A 437 -5.48 -11.54 -22.30
N LYS A 438 -6.48 -10.86 -22.88
CA LYS A 438 -6.49 -9.39 -23.01
C LYS A 438 -6.52 -8.66 -21.66
N ALA A 439 -7.04 -9.31 -20.61
CA ALA A 439 -7.11 -8.76 -19.27
C ALA A 439 -6.02 -9.27 -18.32
N GLU A 440 -5.02 -10.01 -18.81
CA GLU A 440 -3.87 -10.49 -18.01
C GLU A 440 -3.13 -9.37 -17.27
N ILE A 441 -3.17 -8.14 -17.81
CA ILE A 441 -2.60 -6.96 -17.14
C ILE A 441 -3.21 -6.72 -15.76
N PHE A 442 -4.45 -7.18 -15.53
CA PHE A 442 -5.16 -7.10 -14.26
C PHE A 442 -5.09 -8.39 -13.44
N GLU A 443 -4.38 -9.41 -13.91
CA GLU A 443 -4.34 -10.72 -13.26
C GLU A 443 -3.01 -11.00 -12.55
N ARG A 444 -3.04 -11.90 -11.57
CA ARG A 444 -1.87 -12.43 -10.90
C ARG A 444 -1.91 -13.95 -10.79
N LYS A 445 -0.73 -14.54 -10.63
CA LYS A 445 -0.57 -15.97 -10.40
C LYS A 445 -0.98 -16.31 -8.96
N LEU A 446 -2.03 -17.12 -8.83
CA LEU A 446 -2.53 -17.66 -7.56
C LEU A 446 -1.74 -18.88 -7.09
#